data_AF-A0A813FR86-F1
#
_entry.id   AF-A0A813FR86-F1
#
_cell.length_a   1.000
_cell.length_b   1.000
_cell.length_c   1.000
_cell.angle_alpha   90.00
_cell.angle_beta   90.00
_cell.angle_gamma   90.00
#
_symmetry.space_group_name_H-M   'P 1'
#
loop_
_entity.id
_entity.type
_entity.pdbx_description
1 polymer ?
#
loop_
_entity_poly.entity_id
_entity_poly.type
_entity_poly.pdbx_seq_one_letter_code
_entity_poly.pdbx_strand_id
1 'polypeptide(L)'
;CPTVKVSGSGARVQVFDKIDRSRSDLTAERNEYHFRTPYFSDALLPLLKDQRDGPMLHLMLNIVAVVVPGSLLVYGVNYWQLSGLVRHMTGVAYVLSVFILFLERFLLMMHFSSHRSLFRNEWLNGLLVWCFAPFFGVPCGLYKNHHVIMHHAENNHDLDISSTEQYQRDSCRDFARYWFHFILLIWVELPLYCVKSRRWKMGFDLALGMDSSPDIPRFLS
;
A
#
# COMPACT_ATOMS: atom_id res chain seq x y z
N CYS A 1 35.56 9.49 -1.90
CA CYS A 1 34.81 10.73 -1.71
C CYS A 1 35.61 11.63 -0.77
N PRO A 2 36.07 12.83 -1.18
CA PRO A 2 36.82 13.69 -0.25
C PRO A 2 35.82 14.36 0.69
N THR A 3 35.97 14.11 1.99
CA THR A 3 35.18 14.74 3.06
C THR A 3 35.65 16.15 3.31
N VAL A 4 34.84 17.14 2.95
CA VAL A 4 34.98 18.53 3.42
C VAL A 4 34.37 18.61 4.82
N LYS A 5 35.17 19.00 5.82
CA LYS A 5 34.67 19.32 7.17
C LYS A 5 34.04 20.71 7.12
N VAL A 6 32.72 20.79 7.30
CA VAL A 6 32.03 22.06 7.56
C VAL A 6 31.73 22.14 9.05
N SER A 7 32.32 23.13 9.70
CA SER A 7 32.03 23.57 11.06
C SER A 7 30.76 24.41 11.05
N GLY A 8 29.70 23.98 11.75
CA GLY A 8 28.51 24.80 11.95
C GLY A 8 27.32 24.01 12.46
N SER A 9 26.87 24.35 13.67
CA SER A 9 25.62 23.91 14.27
C SER A 9 24.42 24.38 13.42
N GLY A 10 23.88 23.50 12.59
CA GLY A 10 22.66 23.70 11.83
C GLY A 10 22.21 22.35 11.29
N ALA A 11 20.91 22.06 11.34
CA ALA A 11 20.34 20.79 10.90
C ALA A 11 20.95 20.34 9.56
N ARG A 12 21.41 19.09 9.48
CA ARG A 12 21.95 18.48 8.26
C ARG A 12 20.82 18.28 7.26
N VAL A 13 20.40 19.34 6.59
CA VAL A 13 19.64 19.21 5.36
C VAL A 13 20.65 18.81 4.29
N GLN A 14 20.45 17.66 3.64
CA GLN A 14 21.21 17.33 2.44
C GLN A 14 20.81 18.33 1.36
N VAL A 15 21.52 19.45 1.28
CA VAL A 15 21.42 20.37 0.16
C VAL A 15 22.13 19.68 -1.01
N PHE A 16 21.34 19.07 -1.90
CA PHE A 16 21.88 18.54 -3.15
C PHE A 16 22.27 19.71 -4.04
N ASP A 17 23.49 20.23 -3.87
CA ASP A 17 24.02 21.36 -4.64
C ASP A 17 24.08 21.08 -6.15
N LYS A 18 23.94 19.82 -6.55
CA LYS A 18 23.71 19.38 -7.93
C LYS A 18 22.71 18.23 -7.94
N ILE A 19 21.50 18.49 -8.43
CA ILE A 19 20.56 17.42 -8.79
C ILE A 19 21.20 16.68 -9.98
N ASP A 20 21.69 15.48 -9.70
CA ASP A 20 22.24 14.59 -10.72
C ASP A 20 21.09 14.08 -11.60
N ARG A 21 20.85 14.78 -12.71
CA ARG A 21 19.83 14.43 -13.70
C ARG A 21 20.14 13.13 -14.47
N SER A 22 21.31 12.51 -14.24
CA SER A 22 21.60 11.17 -14.77
C SER A 22 20.88 10.05 -13.99
N ARG A 23 20.28 10.35 -12.83
CA ARG A 23 19.44 9.37 -12.11
C ARG A 23 18.18 9.08 -12.92
N SER A 24 18.02 7.82 -13.30
CA SER A 24 16.86 7.29 -14.02
C SER A 24 15.54 7.66 -13.34
N ASP A 25 15.51 7.71 -12.02
CA ASP A 25 14.27 7.92 -11.24
C ASP A 25 13.67 9.32 -11.43
N LEU A 26 14.49 10.31 -11.81
CA LEU A 26 14.03 11.68 -12.04
C LEU A 26 13.36 11.85 -13.41
N THR A 27 13.70 10.99 -14.36
CA THR A 27 13.20 11.04 -15.75
C THR A 27 12.36 9.81 -16.11
N ALA A 28 12.19 8.87 -15.19
CA ALA A 28 11.39 7.68 -15.39
C ALA A 28 9.95 8.05 -15.71
N GLU A 29 9.35 7.32 -16.65
CA GLU A 29 7.93 7.48 -16.93
C GLU A 29 7.11 7.04 -15.73
N ARG A 30 6.15 7.87 -15.36
CA ARG A 30 5.21 7.61 -14.27
C ARG A 30 4.26 6.50 -14.69
N ASN A 31 4.30 5.37 -13.99
CA ASN A 31 3.52 4.17 -14.34
C ASN A 31 2.67 3.69 -13.16
N GLU A 32 1.90 4.59 -12.54
CA GLU A 32 1.02 4.26 -11.41
C GLU A 32 -0.37 3.75 -11.86
N TYR A 33 -0.77 3.99 -13.12
CA TYR A 33 -2.05 3.54 -13.70
C TYR A 33 -1.87 3.10 -15.17
N HIS A 34 -2.84 2.38 -15.75
CA HIS A 34 -2.73 1.85 -17.12
C HIS A 34 -3.34 2.76 -18.17
N PHE A 35 -4.50 3.36 -17.89
CA PHE A 35 -5.19 4.27 -18.81
C PHE A 35 -5.98 5.36 -18.08
N ARG A 36 -6.24 6.48 -18.76
CA ARG A 36 -7.08 7.55 -18.25
C ARG A 36 -8.53 7.32 -18.68
N THR A 37 -9.49 7.50 -17.76
CA THR A 37 -10.93 7.52 -18.06
C THR A 37 -11.43 8.95 -18.10
N PRO A 38 -11.50 9.64 -19.26
CA PRO A 38 -11.57 11.10 -19.30
C PRO A 38 -12.75 11.68 -18.54
N TYR A 39 -13.97 11.26 -18.88
CA TYR A 39 -15.20 11.77 -18.27
C TYR A 39 -15.23 11.62 -16.74
N PHE A 40 -14.92 10.43 -16.23
CA PHE A 40 -14.92 10.17 -14.78
C PHE A 40 -13.75 10.84 -14.08
N SER A 41 -12.58 10.89 -14.73
CA SER A 41 -11.41 11.54 -14.15
C SER A 41 -11.63 13.03 -14.02
N ASP A 42 -12.07 13.70 -15.08
CA ASP A 42 -12.33 15.13 -15.09
C ASP A 42 -13.41 15.52 -14.07
N ALA A 43 -14.42 14.67 -13.88
CA ALA A 43 -15.45 14.89 -12.87
C ALA A 43 -14.96 14.71 -11.42
N LEU A 44 -14.03 13.77 -11.16
CA LEU A 44 -13.60 13.40 -9.80
C LEU A 44 -12.29 14.07 -9.36
N LEU A 45 -11.46 14.56 -10.29
CA LEU A 45 -10.23 15.30 -9.99
C LEU A 45 -10.43 16.46 -9.00
N PRO A 46 -11.51 17.27 -9.08
CA PRO A 46 -11.77 18.33 -8.11
C PRO A 46 -11.93 17.87 -6.65
N LEU A 47 -12.24 16.58 -6.43
CA LEU A 47 -12.38 16.01 -5.09
C LEU A 47 -11.04 15.75 -4.40
N LEU A 48 -9.95 15.69 -5.18
CA LEU A 48 -8.60 15.51 -4.65
C LEU A 48 -8.18 16.72 -3.81
N LYS A 49 -7.39 16.43 -2.78
CA LYS A 49 -6.74 17.44 -1.96
C LYS A 49 -5.61 18.14 -2.73
N ASP A 50 -4.82 17.37 -3.47
CA ASP A 50 -3.73 17.83 -4.33
C ASP A 50 -3.92 17.30 -5.75
N GLN A 51 -3.93 18.18 -6.75
CA GLN A 51 -4.16 17.79 -8.15
C GLN A 51 -3.02 16.95 -8.73
N ARG A 52 -1.84 16.97 -8.10
CA ARG A 52 -0.71 16.09 -8.49
C ARG A 52 -0.98 14.61 -8.19
N ASP A 53 -2.02 14.30 -7.41
CA ASP A 53 -2.46 12.94 -7.09
C ASP A 53 -3.38 12.33 -8.14
N GLY A 54 -3.60 13.02 -9.27
CA GLY A 54 -4.37 12.51 -10.41
C GLY A 54 -4.06 11.06 -10.80
N PRO A 55 -2.78 10.61 -10.85
CA PRO A 55 -2.45 9.22 -11.13
C PRO A 55 -3.10 8.20 -10.18
N MET A 56 -3.23 8.52 -8.89
CA MET A 56 -3.89 7.64 -7.90
C MET A 56 -5.39 7.51 -8.18
N LEU A 57 -6.04 8.62 -8.55
CA LEU A 57 -7.45 8.59 -8.95
C LEU A 57 -7.67 7.78 -10.24
N HIS A 58 -6.78 7.92 -11.23
CA HIS A 58 -6.84 7.10 -12.45
C HIS A 58 -6.68 5.61 -12.12
N LEU A 59 -5.74 5.25 -11.22
CA LEU A 59 -5.58 3.88 -10.75
C LEU A 59 -6.86 3.35 -10.09
N MET A 60 -7.49 4.11 -9.21
CA MET A 60 -8.78 3.71 -8.59
C MET A 60 -9.84 3.41 -9.65
N LEU A 61 -9.96 4.26 -10.67
CA LEU A 61 -10.91 4.07 -11.76
C LEU A 61 -10.56 2.85 -12.63
N ASN A 62 -9.27 2.58 -12.86
CA ASN A 62 -8.83 1.39 -13.59
C ASN A 62 -9.16 0.11 -12.82
N ILE A 63 -8.94 0.10 -11.50
CA ILE A 63 -9.30 -1.03 -10.63
C ILE A 63 -10.81 -1.27 -10.71
N VAL A 64 -11.65 -0.24 -10.56
CA VAL A 64 -13.11 -0.37 -10.68
C VAL A 64 -13.52 -0.91 -12.05
N ALA A 65 -12.91 -0.41 -13.13
CA ALA A 65 -13.19 -0.83 -14.50
C ALA A 65 -12.87 -2.30 -14.79
N VAL A 66 -11.99 -2.94 -14.01
CA VAL A 66 -11.66 -4.36 -14.16
C VAL A 66 -12.35 -5.22 -13.10
N VAL A 67 -12.31 -4.80 -11.84
CA VAL A 67 -12.86 -5.55 -10.70
C VAL A 67 -14.37 -5.72 -10.81
N VAL A 68 -15.11 -4.66 -11.17
CA VAL A 68 -16.59 -4.74 -11.21
C VAL A 68 -17.06 -5.62 -12.36
N PRO A 69 -16.65 -5.41 -13.63
CA PRO A 69 -17.04 -6.32 -14.72
C PRO A 69 -16.49 -7.74 -14.54
N GLY A 70 -15.27 -7.88 -14.03
CA GLY A 70 -14.66 -9.18 -13.75
C GLY A 70 -15.44 -9.97 -12.69
N SER A 71 -15.87 -9.32 -11.62
CA SER A 71 -16.72 -9.93 -10.59
C SER A 71 -18.06 -10.35 -11.18
N LEU A 72 -18.72 -9.48 -11.95
CA LEU A 72 -19.98 -9.81 -12.62
C LEU A 72 -19.83 -11.00 -13.57
N LEU A 73 -18.71 -11.10 -14.28
CA LEU A 73 -18.42 -12.24 -15.15
C LEU A 73 -18.28 -13.54 -14.34
N VAL A 74 -17.52 -13.53 -13.24
CA VAL A 74 -17.35 -14.69 -12.35
C VAL A 74 -18.70 -15.16 -11.78
N TYR A 75 -19.51 -14.22 -11.28
CA TYR A 75 -20.86 -14.55 -10.79
C TYR A 75 -21.78 -15.03 -11.91
N GLY A 76 -21.69 -14.41 -13.09
CA GLY A 76 -22.46 -14.76 -14.27
C GLY A 76 -22.19 -16.19 -14.72
N VAL A 77 -20.93 -16.57 -14.95
CA VAL A 77 -20.60 -17.94 -15.40
C VAL A 77 -21.06 -19.01 -14.39
N ASN A 78 -21.11 -18.66 -13.11
CA ASN A 78 -21.69 -19.52 -12.08
C ASN A 78 -23.22 -19.56 -12.14
N TYR A 79 -23.88 -18.40 -12.29
CA TYR A 79 -25.33 -18.28 -12.40
C TYR A 79 -25.89 -19.03 -13.63
N TRP A 80 -25.23 -18.93 -14.79
CA TRP A 80 -25.59 -19.66 -16.01
C TRP A 80 -25.20 -21.15 -15.98
N GLN A 81 -24.66 -21.64 -14.87
CA GLN A 81 -24.30 -23.06 -14.67
C GLN A 81 -23.40 -23.61 -15.79
N LEU A 82 -22.44 -22.80 -16.26
CA LEU A 82 -21.47 -23.26 -17.26
C LEU A 82 -20.61 -24.40 -16.69
N SER A 83 -19.85 -25.07 -17.56
CA SER A 83 -19.00 -26.20 -17.17
C SER A 83 -18.07 -25.83 -16.00
N GLY A 84 -17.73 -26.81 -15.16
CA GLY A 84 -16.85 -26.57 -14.00
C GLY A 84 -15.51 -25.96 -14.40
N LEU A 85 -14.93 -26.43 -15.50
CA LEU A 85 -13.69 -25.90 -16.06
C LEU A 85 -13.80 -24.40 -16.39
N VAL A 86 -14.87 -23.99 -17.08
CA VAL A 86 -15.08 -22.57 -17.43
C VAL A 86 -15.17 -21.73 -16.16
N ARG A 87 -15.98 -22.15 -15.18
CA ARG A 87 -16.14 -21.41 -13.91
C ARG A 87 -14.81 -21.23 -13.16
N HIS A 88 -14.03 -22.29 -13.01
CA HIS A 88 -12.74 -22.22 -12.34
C HIS A 88 -11.72 -21.39 -13.12
N MET A 89 -11.63 -21.56 -14.44
CA MET A 89 -10.70 -20.79 -15.27
C MET A 89 -11.06 -19.31 -15.29
N THR A 90 -12.34 -18.94 -15.33
CA THR A 90 -12.78 -17.55 -15.20
C THR A 90 -12.38 -16.97 -13.84
N GLY A 91 -12.57 -17.71 -12.75
CA GLY A 91 -12.15 -17.27 -11.41
C GLY A 91 -10.63 -17.06 -11.29
N VAL A 92 -9.84 -18.02 -11.78
CA VAL A 92 -8.37 -17.92 -11.81
C VAL A 92 -7.92 -16.75 -12.67
N ALA A 93 -8.46 -16.61 -13.89
CA ALA A 93 -8.14 -15.50 -14.77
C ALA A 93 -8.49 -14.16 -14.13
N TYR A 94 -9.63 -14.07 -13.44
CA TYR A 94 -10.03 -12.86 -12.72
C TYR A 94 -9.03 -12.49 -11.61
N VAL A 95 -8.71 -13.41 -10.71
CA VAL A 95 -7.77 -13.16 -9.59
C VAL A 95 -6.39 -12.79 -10.11
N LEU A 96 -5.84 -13.56 -11.06
CA LEU A 96 -4.53 -13.28 -11.64
C LEU A 96 -4.51 -11.92 -12.36
N SER A 97 -5.56 -11.57 -13.09
CA SER A 97 -5.63 -10.27 -13.76
C SER A 97 -5.61 -9.12 -12.75
N VAL A 98 -6.38 -9.21 -11.67
CA VAL A 98 -6.41 -8.17 -10.63
C VAL A 98 -5.03 -8.04 -9.97
N PHE A 99 -4.39 -9.15 -9.61
CA PHE A 99 -3.11 -9.14 -8.92
C PHE A 99 -1.97 -8.63 -9.81
N ILE A 100 -1.84 -9.18 -11.02
CA ILE A 100 -0.75 -8.83 -11.94
C ILE A 100 -0.88 -7.36 -12.40
N LEU A 101 -2.10 -6.89 -12.68
CA LEU A 101 -2.28 -5.55 -13.20
C LEU A 101 -2.19 -4.46 -12.13
N PHE A 102 -2.60 -4.74 -10.88
CA PHE A 102 -2.85 -3.67 -9.92
C PHE A 102 -2.20 -3.83 -8.54
N LEU A 103 -1.72 -5.00 -8.13
CA LEU A 103 -1.25 -5.21 -6.74
C LEU A 103 -0.14 -4.24 -6.35
N GLU A 104 0.93 -4.17 -7.13
CA GLU A 104 2.08 -3.30 -6.86
C GLU A 104 1.68 -1.83 -6.80
N ARG A 105 0.93 -1.38 -7.82
CA ARG A 105 0.46 0.01 -7.95
C ARG A 105 -0.46 0.40 -6.80
N PHE A 106 -1.35 -0.51 -6.41
CA PHE A 106 -2.27 -0.31 -5.30
C PHE A 106 -1.53 -0.24 -3.97
N LEU A 107 -0.55 -1.12 -3.72
CA LEU A 107 0.28 -1.05 -2.52
C LEU A 107 1.09 0.25 -2.46
N LEU A 108 1.57 0.76 -3.59
CA LEU A 108 2.23 2.07 -3.67
C LEU A 108 1.25 3.23 -3.39
N MET A 109 0.02 3.14 -3.88
CA MET A 109 -1.03 4.10 -3.54
C MET A 109 -1.36 4.08 -2.04
N MET A 110 -1.48 2.90 -1.44
CA MET A 110 -1.73 2.71 -0.01
C MET A 110 -0.58 3.23 0.85
N HIS A 111 0.65 3.02 0.43
CA HIS A 111 1.84 3.61 1.06
C HIS A 111 1.67 5.12 1.17
N PHE A 112 1.37 5.77 0.05
CA PHE A 112 1.22 7.20 -0.02
C PHE A 112 0.02 7.73 0.76
N SER A 113 -1.15 7.09 0.62
CA SER A 113 -2.38 7.51 1.30
C SER A 113 -2.31 7.33 2.82
N SER A 114 -1.42 6.46 3.31
CA SER A 114 -1.17 6.28 4.75
C SER A 114 -0.40 7.45 5.38
N HIS A 115 0.40 8.16 4.59
CA HIS A 115 1.14 9.34 5.03
C HIS A 115 0.34 10.64 4.84
N ARG A 116 -0.59 10.67 3.87
CA ARG A 116 -1.44 11.84 3.61
C ARG A 116 -2.78 11.47 3.00
N SER A 117 -3.84 12.18 3.40
CA SER A 117 -5.16 12.08 2.77
C SER A 117 -5.13 12.43 1.28
N LEU A 118 -5.66 11.57 0.42
CA LEU A 118 -5.80 11.81 -1.03
C LEU A 118 -6.94 12.77 -1.35
N PHE A 119 -8.07 12.58 -0.69
CA PHE A 119 -9.29 13.35 -0.90
C PHE A 119 -9.50 14.37 0.23
N ARG A 120 -10.24 15.44 -0.08
CA ARG A 120 -10.69 16.40 0.94
C ARG A 120 -11.73 15.82 1.89
N ASN A 121 -12.42 14.76 1.47
CA ASN A 121 -13.46 14.09 2.22
C ASN A 121 -12.91 12.78 2.81
N GLU A 122 -13.00 12.64 4.14
CA GLU A 122 -12.46 11.48 4.84
C GLU A 122 -13.20 10.16 4.52
N TRP A 123 -14.47 10.20 4.16
CA TRP A 123 -15.19 9.01 3.70
C TRP A 123 -14.58 8.46 2.41
N LEU A 124 -14.13 9.34 1.50
CA LEU A 124 -13.47 8.91 0.27
C LEU A 124 -12.08 8.32 0.54
N ASN A 125 -11.34 8.84 1.53
CA ASN A 125 -10.09 8.23 1.97
C ASN A 125 -10.35 6.84 2.58
N GLY A 126 -11.43 6.71 3.35
CA GLY A 126 -11.88 5.44 3.90
C GLY A 126 -12.14 4.37 2.83
N LEU A 127 -12.68 4.74 1.65
CA LEU A 127 -12.94 3.77 0.58
C LEU A 127 -11.69 2.97 0.18
N LEU A 128 -10.51 3.57 0.21
CA LEU A 128 -9.25 2.88 -0.12
C LEU A 128 -9.00 1.69 0.81
N VAL A 129 -9.18 1.93 2.10
CA VAL A 129 -8.92 0.95 3.15
C VAL A 129 -10.05 -0.07 3.24
N TRP A 130 -11.29 0.39 3.17
CA TRP A 130 -12.47 -0.42 3.45
C TRP A 130 -13.01 -1.19 2.25
N CYS A 131 -12.86 -0.63 1.05
CA CYS A 131 -13.40 -1.23 -0.16
C CYS A 131 -12.31 -1.78 -1.07
N PHE A 132 -11.22 -1.03 -1.31
CA PHE A 132 -10.20 -1.47 -2.27
C PHE A 132 -9.21 -2.48 -1.66
N ALA A 133 -8.70 -2.23 -0.45
CA ALA A 133 -7.67 -3.06 0.17
C ALA A 133 -8.03 -4.56 0.27
N PRO A 134 -9.29 -4.96 0.59
CA PRO A 134 -9.67 -6.38 0.62
C PRO A 134 -9.49 -7.11 -0.70
N PHE A 135 -9.66 -6.46 -1.86
CA PHE A 135 -9.43 -7.09 -3.17
C PHE A 135 -7.97 -7.49 -3.40
N PHE A 136 -7.05 -6.90 -2.64
CA PHE A 136 -5.61 -7.14 -2.72
C PHE A 136 -5.08 -7.97 -1.54
N GLY A 137 -5.97 -8.53 -0.71
CA GLY A 137 -5.58 -9.31 0.46
C GLY A 137 -4.97 -8.48 1.59
N VAL A 138 -5.19 -7.16 1.58
CA VAL A 138 -4.76 -6.26 2.66
C VAL A 138 -5.93 -6.07 3.63
N PRO A 139 -5.82 -6.54 4.88
CA PRO A 139 -6.86 -6.35 5.88
C PRO A 139 -7.11 -4.86 6.14
N CYS A 140 -8.38 -4.50 6.34
CA CYS A 140 -8.80 -3.14 6.62
C CYS A 140 -8.08 -2.59 7.86
N GLY A 141 -7.61 -1.35 7.79
CA GLY A 141 -6.93 -0.62 8.86
C GLY A 141 -5.54 -1.12 9.24
N LEU A 142 -5.10 -2.27 8.73
CA LEU A 142 -3.85 -2.87 9.18
C LEU A 142 -2.62 -2.28 8.50
N TYR A 143 -2.76 -1.86 7.24
CA TYR A 143 -1.64 -1.34 6.46
C TYR A 143 -1.00 -0.11 7.12
N LYS A 144 -1.79 0.90 7.50
CA LYS A 144 -1.28 2.12 8.15
C LYS A 144 -0.63 1.82 9.50
N ASN A 145 -1.27 0.98 10.30
CA ASN A 145 -0.76 0.56 11.60
C ASN A 145 0.59 -0.15 11.47
N HIS A 146 0.71 -1.11 10.57
CA HIS A 146 1.96 -1.80 10.31
C HIS A 146 3.01 -0.86 9.69
N HIS A 147 2.68 -0.21 8.58
CA HIS A 147 3.62 0.57 7.79
C HIS A 147 4.11 1.83 8.51
N VAL A 148 3.20 2.62 9.09
CA VAL A 148 3.60 3.90 9.68
C VAL A 148 4.03 3.73 11.14
N ILE A 149 3.32 2.92 11.92
CA ILE A 149 3.65 2.81 13.35
C ILE A 149 4.87 1.93 13.54
N MET A 150 4.88 0.71 12.98
CA MET A 150 6.00 -0.23 13.22
C MET A 150 7.24 0.14 12.41
N HIS A 151 7.11 0.39 11.10
CA HIS A 151 8.30 0.68 10.29
C HIS A 151 8.82 2.12 10.44
N HIS A 152 7.96 3.15 10.39
CA HIS A 152 8.43 4.55 10.45
C HIS A 152 8.57 5.09 11.89
N ALA A 153 7.53 4.98 12.71
CA ALA A 153 7.55 5.58 14.04
C ALA A 153 8.44 4.81 15.03
N GLU A 154 8.50 3.48 14.93
CA GLU A 154 9.39 2.66 15.75
C GLU A 154 10.74 2.38 15.07
N ASN A 155 10.93 2.79 13.81
CA ASN A 155 12.19 2.66 13.07
C ASN A 155 12.74 1.22 13.08
N ASN A 156 11.89 0.25 12.71
CA ASN A 156 12.23 -1.18 12.67
C ASN A 156 12.89 -1.71 13.96
N HIS A 157 12.44 -1.24 15.14
CA HIS A 157 12.95 -1.67 16.44
C HIS A 157 12.97 -3.21 16.57
N ASP A 158 13.72 -3.77 17.52
CA ASP A 158 13.87 -5.22 17.76
C ASP A 158 12.56 -6.04 17.89
N LEU A 159 11.43 -5.37 18.10
CA LEU A 159 10.10 -5.97 18.20
C LEU A 159 9.29 -5.91 16.89
N ASP A 160 9.82 -5.26 15.85
CA ASP A 160 9.25 -5.23 14.52
C ASP A 160 9.41 -6.60 13.87
N ILE A 161 8.38 -7.42 14.03
CA ILE A 161 8.24 -8.77 13.48
C ILE A 161 8.27 -8.80 11.94
N SER A 162 8.19 -7.64 11.29
CA SER A 162 8.27 -7.49 9.85
C SER A 162 9.56 -6.84 9.36
N SER A 163 10.49 -6.55 10.26
CA SER A 163 11.80 -6.05 9.86
C SER A 163 12.56 -7.12 9.05
N THR A 164 13.18 -6.66 7.97
CA THR A 164 14.06 -7.49 7.13
C THR A 164 15.53 -7.36 7.52
N GLU A 165 15.87 -6.58 8.56
CA GLU A 165 17.26 -6.26 8.92
C GLU A 165 18.09 -7.48 9.37
N GLN A 166 17.42 -8.54 9.82
CA GLN A 166 18.06 -9.79 10.24
C GLN A 166 18.38 -10.74 9.07
N TYR A 167 17.94 -10.41 7.86
CA TYR A 167 18.03 -11.27 6.68
C TYR A 167 19.01 -10.70 5.65
N GLN A 168 19.75 -11.59 4.99
CA GLN A 168 20.68 -11.20 3.95
C GLN A 168 19.93 -10.94 2.62
N ARG A 169 20.05 -9.71 2.10
CA ARG A 169 19.24 -9.21 0.96
C ARG A 169 19.48 -9.93 -0.37
N ASP A 170 20.67 -10.50 -0.58
CA ASP A 170 21.05 -11.24 -1.79
C ASP A 170 20.91 -12.77 -1.65
N SER A 171 20.29 -13.26 -0.56
CA SER A 171 20.12 -14.69 -0.29
C SER A 171 18.68 -15.14 -0.58
N CYS A 172 18.49 -16.01 -1.57
CA CYS A 172 17.19 -16.65 -1.86
C CYS A 172 16.67 -17.47 -0.67
N ARG A 173 17.58 -18.05 0.12
CA ARG A 173 17.22 -18.83 1.32
C ARG A 173 16.64 -17.93 2.39
N ASP A 174 17.26 -16.77 2.62
CA ASP A 174 16.80 -15.81 3.63
C ASP A 174 15.50 -15.15 3.18
N PHE A 175 15.36 -14.85 1.89
CA PHE A 175 14.09 -14.45 1.31
C PHE A 175 12.98 -15.47 1.59
N ALA A 176 13.21 -16.76 1.28
CA ALA A 176 12.20 -17.80 1.52
C ALA A 176 11.88 -17.94 3.01
N ARG A 177 12.90 -17.92 3.88
CA ARG A 177 12.72 -17.96 5.33
C ARG A 177 11.83 -16.80 5.82
N TYR A 178 12.15 -15.57 5.42
CA TYR A 178 11.35 -14.40 5.74
C TYR A 178 9.93 -14.52 5.21
N TRP A 179 9.78 -14.90 3.94
CA TRP A 179 8.47 -14.98 3.28
C TRP A 179 7.53 -15.99 3.97
N PHE A 180 8.02 -17.20 4.26
CA PHE A 180 7.22 -18.21 4.97
C PHE A 180 6.95 -17.83 6.42
N HIS A 181 7.94 -17.27 7.13
CA HIS A 181 7.75 -16.75 8.48
C HIS A 181 6.62 -15.72 8.47
N PHE A 182 6.73 -14.69 7.62
CA PHE A 182 5.77 -13.60 7.55
C PHE A 182 4.37 -14.13 7.20
N ILE A 183 4.19 -14.87 6.10
CA ILE A 183 2.85 -15.26 5.65
C ILE A 183 2.13 -16.21 6.62
N LEU A 184 2.87 -17.06 7.34
CA LEU A 184 2.30 -18.05 8.26
C LEU A 184 2.14 -17.51 9.69
N LEU A 185 3.13 -16.76 10.19
CA LEU A 185 3.21 -16.40 11.61
C LEU A 185 2.69 -14.99 11.92
N ILE A 186 2.57 -14.09 10.93
CA ILE A 186 2.16 -12.69 11.17
C ILE A 186 0.79 -12.58 11.87
N TRP A 187 -0.13 -13.52 11.57
CA TRP A 187 -1.46 -13.58 12.18
C TRP A 187 -1.45 -13.83 13.69
N VAL A 188 -0.36 -14.40 14.22
CA VAL A 188 -0.16 -14.66 15.65
C VAL A 188 0.81 -13.64 16.26
N GLU A 189 1.90 -13.35 15.57
CA GLU A 189 2.95 -12.46 16.05
C GLU A 189 2.47 -11.01 16.17
N LEU A 190 1.62 -10.53 15.26
CA LEU A 190 1.14 -9.15 15.28
C LEU A 190 0.16 -8.88 16.45
N PRO A 191 -0.82 -9.75 16.75
CA PRO A 191 -1.58 -9.64 18.00
C PRO A 191 -0.69 -9.71 19.25
N LEU A 192 0.27 -10.63 19.29
CA LEU A 192 1.19 -10.77 20.43
C LEU A 192 2.04 -9.52 20.63
N TYR A 193 2.51 -8.90 19.55
CA TYR A 193 3.18 -7.61 19.58
C TYR A 193 2.28 -6.54 20.19
N CYS A 194 1.01 -6.44 19.78
CA CYS A 194 0.08 -5.44 20.33
C CYS A 194 -0.09 -5.59 21.85
N VAL A 195 -0.15 -6.83 22.36
CA VAL A 195 -0.22 -7.14 23.79
C VAL A 195 1.08 -6.76 24.50
N LYS A 196 2.24 -7.19 23.98
CA LYS A 196 3.56 -6.95 24.58
C LYS A 196 3.91 -5.46 24.64
N SER A 197 3.63 -4.74 23.56
CA SER A 197 3.88 -3.30 23.44
C SER A 197 2.79 -2.45 24.10
N ARG A 198 1.79 -3.08 24.75
CA ARG A 198 0.62 -2.42 25.38
C ARG A 198 -0.15 -1.49 24.42
N ARG A 199 -0.10 -1.77 23.11
CA ARG A 199 -0.80 -1.04 22.05
C ARG A 199 -2.21 -1.61 21.86
N TRP A 200 -3.02 -1.59 22.93
CA TRP A 200 -4.34 -2.21 22.95
C TRP A 200 -5.27 -1.68 21.85
N LYS A 201 -5.21 -0.37 21.58
CA LYS A 201 -5.99 0.25 20.50
C LYS A 201 -5.68 -0.36 19.13
N MET A 202 -4.38 -0.55 18.81
CA MET A 202 -3.95 -1.22 17.58
C MET A 202 -4.41 -2.68 17.53
N GLY A 203 -4.42 -3.36 18.69
CA GLY A 203 -4.96 -4.72 18.81
C GLY A 203 -6.47 -4.78 18.55
N PHE A 204 -7.25 -3.83 19.07
CA PHE A 204 -8.68 -3.70 18.79
C PHE A 204 -8.94 -3.38 17.32
N ASP A 205 -8.18 -2.45 16.75
CA ASP A 205 -8.22 -2.09 15.33
C ASP A 205 -7.93 -3.31 14.44
N LEU A 206 -6.91 -4.10 14.76
CA LEU A 206 -6.60 -5.35 14.07
C LEU A 206 -7.76 -6.36 14.17
N ALA A 207 -8.36 -6.52 15.35
CA ALA A 207 -9.45 -7.48 15.56
C ALA A 207 -10.74 -7.09 14.82
N LEU A 208 -11.02 -5.78 14.70
CA LEU A 208 -12.23 -5.25 14.07
C LEU A 208 -12.01 -4.82 12.62
N GLY A 209 -10.77 -4.87 12.13
CA GLY A 209 -10.37 -4.34 10.83
C GLY A 209 -10.50 -2.81 10.73
N MET A 210 -10.43 -2.08 11.84
CA MET A 210 -10.62 -0.63 11.90
C MET A 210 -9.31 0.14 11.78
N ASP A 211 -9.37 1.33 11.16
CA ASP A 211 -8.32 2.35 11.29
C ASP A 211 -8.86 3.47 12.19
N SER A 212 -8.68 3.33 13.50
CA SER A 212 -9.00 4.40 14.45
C SER A 212 -7.76 5.23 14.82
N SER A 213 -6.62 4.95 14.17
CA SER A 213 -5.35 5.62 14.47
C SER A 213 -5.46 7.12 14.18
N PRO A 214 -5.10 7.98 15.14
CA PRO A 214 -5.15 9.43 14.94
C PRO A 214 -4.24 9.80 13.75
N ASP A 215 -4.60 10.86 13.05
CA ASP A 215 -3.71 11.46 12.05
C ASP A 215 -2.34 11.71 12.69
N ILE A 216 -1.29 11.22 12.04
CA ILE A 216 0.07 11.36 12.54
C ILE A 216 0.34 12.87 12.64
N PRO A 217 0.82 13.38 13.79
CA PRO A 217 1.23 14.77 13.89
C PRO A 217 2.25 15.07 12.78
N ARG A 218 2.12 16.22 12.11
CA ARG A 218 2.98 16.67 10.98
C ARG A 218 4.50 16.69 11.23
N PHE A 219 4.97 16.24 12.39
CA PHE A 219 6.37 16.27 12.80
C PHE A 219 7.17 15.01 12.41
N LEU A 220 6.56 14.04 11.72
CA LEU A 220 7.23 12.84 11.22
C LEU A 220 7.27 12.74 9.67
N SER A 221 6.93 13.81 8.95
CA SER A 221 7.03 13.90 7.48
C SER A 221 8.17 14.80 7.03
#